data_AF-A0A7V2RQN0-F1
#
_entry.id   AF-A0A7V2RQN0-F1
#
_cell.length_a   1.000
_cell.length_b   1.000
_cell.length_c   1.000
_cell.angle_alpha   90.00
_cell.angle_beta   90.00
_cell.angle_gamma   90.00
#
_symmetry.space_group_name_H-M   'P 1'
#
loop_
_entity.id
_entity.type
_entity.pdbx_description
1 polymer ?
#
loop_
_entity_poly.entity_id
_entity_poly.type
_entity_poly.pdbx_seq_one_letter_code
_entity_poly.pdbx_strand_id
1 'polypeptide(L)'
;MQKDLKAIFSKDENLDDRSLDFLTKALDKNNLKGFDYLEFKLSLSRLASMELEEQLAFKSAFATATTVGLTKEKLVSSAQHYKKVLAQEKQQFDVALKNQFDRRIKSKKAEVDKLKAQILKWKAQIEQLQNQIAKSQATIDGADQNIQAEVDKIENTKHNFEKTHQSILAQIDQDLANVQRYI
;
A
#
# COMPACT_ATOMS: atom_id res chain seq x y z
N MET A 1 -26.18 -28.01 -17.41
CA MET A 1 -27.01 -26.89 -16.95
C MET A 1 -26.21 -25.61 -16.79
N GLN A 2 -25.23 -25.49 -15.87
CA GLN A 2 -24.46 -24.24 -15.72
C GLN A 2 -23.88 -23.63 -17.02
N LYS A 3 -23.26 -24.44 -17.89
CA LYS A 3 -22.75 -23.98 -19.22
C LYS A 3 -23.88 -23.46 -20.12
N ASP A 4 -25.03 -24.12 -20.08
CA ASP A 4 -26.22 -23.75 -20.85
C ASP A 4 -26.83 -22.45 -20.33
N LEU A 5 -26.85 -22.25 -19.00
CA LEU A 5 -27.32 -21.01 -18.39
C LEU A 5 -26.45 -19.81 -18.80
N LYS A 6 -25.12 -19.96 -18.83
CA LYS A 6 -24.24 -18.91 -19.32
C LYS A 6 -24.58 -18.49 -20.75
N ALA A 7 -24.72 -19.47 -21.65
CA ALA A 7 -25.05 -19.20 -23.05
C ALA A 7 -26.43 -18.51 -23.21
N ILE A 8 -27.40 -18.83 -22.36
CA ILE A 8 -28.73 -18.21 -22.38
C ILE A 8 -28.70 -16.76 -21.87
N PHE A 9 -27.91 -16.49 -20.83
CA PHE A 9 -27.87 -15.19 -20.16
C PHE A 9 -26.77 -14.26 -20.67
N SER A 10 -25.87 -14.71 -21.54
CA SER A 10 -24.79 -13.91 -22.15
C SER A 10 -25.22 -13.13 -23.40
N LYS A 11 -26.52 -12.82 -23.56
CA LYS A 11 -27.04 -12.16 -24.78
C LYS A 11 -26.65 -10.69 -24.91
N ASP A 12 -26.22 -10.05 -23.81
CA ASP A 12 -25.70 -8.68 -23.83
C ASP A 12 -24.16 -8.69 -23.94
N GLU A 13 -23.63 -7.89 -24.86
CA GLU A 13 -22.18 -7.81 -25.16
C GLU A 13 -21.34 -7.18 -24.02
N ASN A 14 -21.96 -6.61 -22.99
CA ASN A 14 -21.28 -5.85 -21.93
C ASN A 14 -21.35 -6.51 -20.53
N LEU A 15 -21.51 -7.82 -20.46
CA LEU A 15 -21.57 -8.54 -19.19
C LEU A 15 -20.16 -8.94 -18.70
N ASP A 16 -19.92 -8.78 -17.39
CA ASP A 16 -18.70 -9.27 -16.74
C ASP A 16 -18.76 -10.80 -16.58
N ASP A 17 -17.82 -11.51 -17.21
CA ASP A 17 -17.76 -12.98 -17.24
C ASP A 17 -17.72 -13.63 -15.85
N ARG A 18 -17.05 -12.98 -14.90
CA ARG A 18 -16.93 -13.50 -13.53
C ARG A 18 -18.25 -13.38 -12.79
N SER A 19 -18.92 -12.24 -12.92
CA SER A 19 -20.25 -12.00 -12.36
C SER A 19 -21.26 -12.96 -12.98
N LEU A 20 -21.20 -13.17 -14.30
CA LEU A 20 -22.04 -14.15 -14.99
C LEU A 20 -21.79 -15.58 -14.50
N ASP A 21 -20.53 -16.00 -14.35
CA ASP A 21 -20.18 -17.30 -13.77
C ASP A 21 -20.70 -17.46 -12.34
N PHE A 22 -20.52 -16.44 -11.51
CA PHE A 22 -20.95 -16.48 -10.12
C PHE A 22 -22.48 -16.62 -10.00
N LEU A 23 -23.23 -15.78 -10.73
CA LEU A 23 -24.70 -15.79 -10.68
C LEU A 23 -25.28 -17.06 -11.31
N THR A 24 -24.71 -17.55 -12.42
CA THR A 24 -25.18 -18.81 -13.03
C THR A 24 -24.88 -20.03 -12.16
N LYS A 25 -23.77 -20.05 -11.41
CA LYS A 25 -23.52 -21.07 -10.37
C LYS A 25 -24.53 -21.01 -9.24
N ALA A 26 -24.90 -19.81 -8.80
CA ALA A 26 -25.89 -19.65 -7.73
C ALA A 26 -27.28 -20.14 -8.18
N LEU A 27 -27.67 -19.88 -9.43
CA LEU A 27 -28.89 -20.42 -10.02
C LEU A 27 -28.84 -21.96 -10.10
N ASP A 28 -27.76 -22.53 -10.63
CA ASP A 28 -27.57 -23.99 -10.76
C ASP A 28 -27.62 -24.71 -9.40
N LYS A 29 -26.98 -24.11 -8.37
CA LYS A 29 -27.00 -24.63 -7.00
C LYS A 29 -28.40 -24.58 -6.36
N ASN A 30 -29.22 -23.62 -6.74
CA ASN A 30 -30.58 -23.44 -6.25
C ASN A 30 -31.64 -23.97 -7.23
N ASN A 31 -31.24 -24.82 -8.18
CA ASN A 31 -32.15 -25.37 -9.19
C ASN A 31 -33.26 -26.22 -8.54
N LEU A 32 -34.49 -26.07 -9.01
CA LEU A 32 -35.64 -26.82 -8.51
C LEU A 32 -35.74 -28.17 -9.23
N LYS A 33 -36.41 -29.14 -8.60
CA LYS A 33 -36.61 -30.46 -9.21
C LYS A 33 -37.71 -30.41 -10.29
N GLY A 34 -37.42 -31.08 -11.41
CA GLY A 34 -38.35 -31.25 -12.53
C GLY A 34 -38.38 -30.04 -13.47
N PHE A 35 -39.29 -30.06 -14.45
CA PHE A 35 -39.38 -28.97 -15.43
C PHE A 35 -39.88 -27.68 -14.77
N ASP A 36 -39.10 -26.60 -14.87
CA ASP A 36 -39.33 -25.31 -14.21
C ASP A 36 -38.95 -24.13 -15.13
N TYR A 37 -38.79 -22.92 -14.56
CA TYR A 37 -38.39 -21.72 -15.30
C TYR A 37 -37.05 -21.82 -16.05
N LEU A 38 -35.99 -22.41 -15.47
CA LEU A 38 -34.69 -22.48 -16.15
C LEU A 38 -34.78 -23.42 -17.36
N GLU A 39 -35.54 -24.51 -17.20
CA GLU A 39 -35.70 -25.53 -18.23
C GLU A 39 -36.58 -25.01 -19.36
N PHE A 40 -37.60 -24.24 -18.99
CA PHE A 40 -38.43 -23.48 -19.92
C PHE A 40 -37.60 -22.46 -20.70
N LYS A 41 -36.72 -21.70 -20.03
CA LYS A 41 -35.86 -20.71 -20.70
C LYS A 41 -34.84 -21.37 -21.64
N LEU A 42 -34.29 -22.53 -21.27
CA LEU A 42 -33.43 -23.33 -22.13
C LEU A 42 -34.18 -23.83 -23.37
N SER A 43 -35.42 -24.31 -23.20
CA SER A 43 -36.29 -24.69 -24.33
C SER A 43 -36.53 -23.52 -25.28
N LEU A 44 -36.88 -22.34 -24.74
CA LEU A 44 -37.05 -21.12 -25.54
C LEU A 44 -35.78 -20.74 -26.32
N SER A 45 -34.60 -20.89 -25.72
CA SER A 45 -33.34 -20.61 -26.40
C SER A 45 -33.10 -21.53 -27.60
N ARG A 46 -33.49 -22.81 -27.49
CA ARG A 46 -33.41 -23.77 -28.60
C ARG A 46 -34.41 -23.44 -29.70
N LEU A 47 -35.65 -23.09 -29.36
CA LEU A 47 -36.65 -22.69 -30.34
C LEU A 47 -36.27 -21.38 -31.06
N ALA A 48 -35.69 -20.42 -30.34
CA ALA A 48 -35.18 -19.19 -30.94
C ALA A 48 -34.04 -19.44 -31.93
N SER A 49 -33.21 -20.48 -31.71
CA SER A 49 -32.17 -20.88 -32.68
C SER A 49 -32.72 -21.46 -33.98
N MET A 50 -34.01 -21.79 -34.03
CA MET A 50 -34.73 -22.23 -35.22
C MET A 50 -35.53 -21.08 -35.88
N GLU A 51 -35.24 -19.82 -35.52
CA GLU A 51 -35.89 -18.62 -36.06
C GLU A 51 -37.41 -18.59 -35.89
N LEU A 52 -37.94 -19.31 -34.89
CA LEU A 52 -39.35 -19.26 -34.52
C LEU A 52 -39.70 -17.88 -33.96
N GLU A 53 -40.83 -17.34 -34.39
CA GLU A 53 -41.41 -16.13 -33.83
C GLU A 53 -41.62 -16.28 -32.31
N GLU A 54 -41.32 -15.23 -31.54
CA GLU A 54 -41.30 -15.29 -30.07
C GLU A 54 -42.62 -15.83 -29.48
N GLN A 55 -43.77 -15.34 -29.96
CA GLN A 55 -45.05 -15.79 -29.43
C GLN A 55 -45.28 -17.28 -29.67
N LEU A 56 -44.91 -17.78 -30.86
CA LEU A 56 -45.01 -19.18 -31.22
C LEU A 56 -44.02 -20.04 -30.42
N ALA A 57 -42.80 -19.56 -30.21
CA ALA A 57 -41.80 -20.25 -29.39
C ALA A 57 -42.29 -20.42 -27.94
N PHE A 58 -42.88 -19.37 -27.35
CA PHE A 58 -43.46 -19.43 -26.00
C PHE A 58 -44.62 -20.42 -25.90
N LYS A 59 -45.58 -20.37 -26.83
CA LYS A 59 -46.72 -21.31 -26.86
C LYS A 59 -46.26 -22.75 -27.03
N SER A 60 -45.33 -23.01 -27.95
CA SER A 60 -44.79 -24.34 -28.24
C SER A 60 -43.98 -24.92 -27.08
N ALA A 61 -43.09 -24.12 -26.48
CA ALA A 61 -42.33 -24.52 -25.29
C ALA A 61 -43.27 -24.83 -24.13
N PHE A 62 -44.32 -24.03 -23.92
CA PHE A 62 -45.25 -24.23 -22.82
C PHE A 62 -46.12 -25.48 -23.04
N ALA A 63 -46.65 -25.68 -24.25
CA ALA A 63 -47.42 -26.87 -24.61
C ALA A 63 -46.61 -28.17 -24.45
N THR A 64 -45.30 -28.13 -24.72
CA THR A 64 -44.40 -29.27 -24.48
C THR A 64 -44.12 -29.46 -22.99
N ALA A 65 -43.94 -28.36 -22.25
CA ALA A 65 -43.63 -28.40 -20.83
C ALA A 65 -44.81 -28.89 -19.97
N THR A 66 -46.06 -28.64 -20.38
CA THR A 66 -47.25 -29.13 -19.67
C THR A 66 -47.35 -30.65 -19.69
N THR A 67 -46.88 -31.33 -20.75
CA THR A 67 -46.88 -32.81 -20.82
C THR A 67 -45.93 -33.44 -19.80
N VAL A 68 -44.97 -32.68 -19.28
CA VAL A 68 -44.03 -33.09 -18.22
C VAL A 68 -44.32 -32.42 -16.87
N GLY A 69 -45.53 -31.87 -16.70
CA GLY A 69 -46.04 -31.38 -15.42
C GLY A 69 -45.70 -29.92 -15.08
N LEU A 70 -45.28 -29.10 -16.04
CA LEU A 70 -45.20 -27.65 -15.83
C LEU A 70 -46.60 -27.03 -15.88
N THR A 71 -46.96 -26.23 -14.87
CA THR A 71 -48.14 -25.36 -14.91
C THR A 71 -47.71 -23.89 -14.97
N LYS A 72 -48.65 -22.99 -15.30
CA LYS A 72 -48.39 -21.54 -15.29
C LYS A 72 -47.95 -21.07 -13.91
N GLU A 73 -48.60 -21.56 -12.87
CA GLU A 73 -48.32 -21.24 -11.47
C GLU A 73 -46.92 -21.72 -11.07
N LYS A 74 -46.54 -22.94 -11.48
CA LYS A 74 -45.19 -23.48 -11.27
C LYS A 74 -44.13 -22.66 -12.00
N LEU A 75 -44.41 -22.24 -13.24
CA LEU A 75 -43.50 -21.41 -14.03
C LEU A 75 -43.27 -20.04 -13.37
N VAL A 76 -44.34 -19.38 -12.91
CA VAL A 76 -44.24 -18.07 -12.24
C VAL A 76 -43.54 -18.19 -10.89
N SER A 77 -43.90 -19.19 -10.07
CA SER A 77 -43.30 -19.37 -8.74
C SER A 77 -41.82 -19.76 -8.83
N SER A 78 -41.41 -20.61 -9.77
CA SER A 78 -40.00 -20.93 -10.01
C SER A 78 -39.21 -19.71 -10.51
N ALA A 79 -39.77 -18.89 -11.40
CA ALA A 79 -39.14 -17.63 -11.81
C ALA A 79 -38.93 -16.66 -10.62
N GLN A 80 -39.93 -16.55 -9.73
CA GLN A 80 -39.83 -15.74 -8.51
C GLN A 80 -38.76 -16.26 -7.55
N HIS A 81 -38.64 -17.59 -7.41
CA HIS A 81 -37.57 -18.23 -6.64
C HIS A 81 -36.19 -17.81 -7.15
N TYR A 82 -35.93 -17.91 -8.47
CA TYR A 82 -34.64 -17.51 -9.04
C TYR A 82 -34.36 -16.01 -8.91
N LYS A 83 -35.38 -15.15 -9.02
CA LYS A 83 -35.22 -13.72 -8.73
C LYS A 83 -34.80 -13.47 -7.27
N LYS A 84 -35.35 -14.24 -6.32
CA LYS A 84 -34.99 -14.15 -4.90
C LYS A 84 -33.55 -14.62 -4.66
N VAL A 85 -33.14 -15.72 -5.29
CA VAL A 85 -31.74 -16.20 -5.24
C VAL A 85 -30.78 -15.11 -5.72
N LEU A 86 -31.03 -14.53 -6.91
CA LEU A 86 -30.19 -13.46 -7.44
C LEU A 86 -30.15 -12.21 -6.54
N ALA A 87 -31.28 -11.85 -5.92
CA ALA A 87 -31.33 -10.74 -4.96
C ALA A 87 -30.50 -11.02 -3.70
N GLN A 88 -30.51 -12.26 -3.20
CA GLN A 88 -29.68 -12.68 -2.08
C GLN A 88 -28.19 -12.66 -2.43
N GLU A 89 -27.81 -13.16 -3.60
CA GLU A 89 -26.42 -13.10 -4.07
C GLU A 89 -25.94 -11.66 -4.22
N LYS A 90 -26.79 -10.76 -4.76
CA LYS A 90 -26.49 -9.33 -4.83
C LYS A 90 -26.24 -8.73 -3.45
N GLN A 91 -27.09 -9.03 -2.47
CA GLN A 91 -26.91 -8.54 -1.11
C GLN A 91 -25.61 -9.03 -0.48
N GLN A 92 -25.26 -10.30 -0.69
CA GLN A 92 -23.99 -10.87 -0.20
C GLN A 92 -22.79 -10.21 -0.87
N PHE A 93 -22.87 -9.97 -2.19
CA PHE A 93 -21.85 -9.25 -2.94
C PHE A 93 -21.64 -7.83 -2.40
N ASP A 94 -22.73 -7.07 -2.18
CA ASP A 94 -22.66 -5.70 -1.68
C ASP A 94 -21.98 -5.65 -0.28
N VAL A 95 -22.28 -6.61 0.59
CA VAL A 95 -21.62 -6.77 1.90
C VAL A 95 -20.13 -7.11 1.75
N ALA A 96 -19.79 -8.07 0.89
CA ALA A 96 -18.41 -8.47 0.64
C ALA A 96 -17.57 -7.31 0.08
N LEU A 97 -18.15 -6.54 -0.85
CA LEU A 97 -17.52 -5.36 -1.45
C LEU A 97 -17.26 -4.28 -0.40
N LYS A 98 -18.25 -3.96 0.44
CA LYS A 98 -18.09 -3.01 1.55
C LYS A 98 -16.97 -3.44 2.49
N ASN A 99 -16.95 -4.71 2.91
CA ASN A 99 -15.91 -5.24 3.78
C ASN A 99 -14.51 -5.17 3.14
N GLN A 100 -14.40 -5.45 1.84
CA GLN A 100 -13.13 -5.33 1.12
C GLN A 100 -12.67 -3.88 1.02
N PHE A 101 -13.59 -2.95 0.75
CA PHE A 101 -13.31 -1.51 0.73
C PHE A 101 -12.82 -1.04 2.10
N ASP A 102 -13.56 -1.32 3.17
CA ASP A 102 -13.22 -0.92 4.53
C ASP A 102 -11.86 -1.46 4.96
N ARG A 103 -11.57 -2.74 4.67
CA ARG A 103 -10.26 -3.35 5.00
C ARG A 103 -9.11 -2.65 4.28
N ARG A 104 -9.23 -2.41 2.97
CA ARG A 104 -8.16 -1.82 2.16
C ARG A 104 -7.92 -0.35 2.48
N ILE A 105 -8.99 0.40 2.74
CA ILE A 105 -8.88 1.83 3.06
C ILE A 105 -8.40 2.04 4.49
N LYS A 106 -8.93 1.27 5.46
CA LYS A 106 -8.52 1.38 6.86
C LYS A 106 -7.04 1.03 7.06
N SER A 107 -6.54 -0.02 6.40
CA SER A 107 -5.13 -0.39 6.50
C SER A 107 -4.22 0.68 5.90
N LYS A 108 -4.54 1.19 4.71
CA LYS A 108 -3.79 2.28 4.07
C LYS A 108 -3.81 3.56 4.89
N LYS A 109 -4.95 3.92 5.49
CA LYS A 109 -5.06 5.11 6.35
C LYS A 109 -4.19 4.97 7.60
N ALA A 110 -4.22 3.81 8.26
CA ALA A 110 -3.37 3.54 9.42
C ALA A 110 -1.87 3.58 9.09
N GLU A 111 -1.47 3.07 7.92
CA GLU A 111 -0.09 3.14 7.44
C GLU A 111 0.35 4.59 7.20
N VAL A 112 -0.48 5.39 6.53
CA VAL A 112 -0.22 6.83 6.32
C VAL A 112 -0.08 7.58 7.64
N ASP A 113 -0.96 7.32 8.61
CA ASP A 113 -0.91 7.98 9.91
C ASP A 113 0.36 7.58 10.70
N LYS A 114 0.77 6.31 10.62
CA LYS A 114 2.05 5.84 11.19
C LYS A 114 3.25 6.53 10.56
N LEU A 115 3.28 6.66 9.23
CA LEU A 115 4.37 7.34 8.51
C LEU A 115 4.42 8.83 8.88
N LYS A 116 3.28 9.51 8.99
CA LYS A 116 3.23 10.91 9.46
C LYS A 116 3.83 11.07 10.86
N ALA A 117 3.48 10.18 11.79
CA ALA A 117 4.05 10.20 13.14
C ALA A 117 5.57 9.95 13.14
N GLN A 118 6.06 9.03 12.30
CA GLN A 118 7.50 8.78 12.14
C GLN A 118 8.23 10.00 11.58
N ILE A 119 7.67 10.69 10.58
CA ILE A 119 8.23 11.92 10.03
C ILE A 119 8.39 13.00 11.11
N LEU A 120 7.37 13.19 11.96
CA LEU A 120 7.45 14.16 13.06
C LEU A 120 8.57 13.79 14.05
N LYS A 121 8.71 12.50 14.38
CA LYS A 121 9.80 12.02 15.25
C LYS A 121 11.17 12.27 14.63
N TRP A 122 11.36 11.97 13.35
CA TRP A 122 12.63 12.20 12.66
C TRP A 122 12.97 13.68 12.56
N LYS A 123 11.99 14.56 12.32
CA LYS A 123 12.20 16.01 12.33
C LYS A 123 12.72 16.50 13.68
N ALA A 124 12.12 16.04 14.79
CA ALA A 124 12.59 16.38 16.13
C ALA A 124 14.03 15.87 16.39
N GLN A 125 14.36 14.67 15.91
CA GLN A 125 15.72 14.13 16.02
C GLN A 125 16.74 14.92 15.20
N ILE A 126 16.37 15.37 13.99
CA ILE A 126 17.23 16.23 13.16
C ILE A 126 17.55 17.53 13.91
N GLU A 127 16.54 18.18 14.50
CA GLU A 127 16.73 19.41 15.26
C GLU A 127 17.65 19.20 16.48
N GLN A 128 17.48 18.08 17.20
CA GLN A 128 18.37 17.72 18.31
C GLN A 128 19.82 17.51 17.85
N LEU A 129 20.02 16.77 16.75
CA LEU A 129 21.35 16.52 16.19
C LEU A 129 22.01 17.81 15.69
N GLN A 130 21.25 18.70 15.05
CA GLN A 130 21.74 20.02 14.62
C GLN A 130 22.22 20.86 15.82
N ASN A 131 21.46 20.86 16.91
CA ASN A 131 21.85 21.54 18.15
C ASN A 131 23.12 20.94 18.77
N GLN A 132 23.27 19.61 18.74
CA GLN A 132 24.48 18.95 19.22
C GLN A 132 25.70 19.29 18.36
N ILE A 133 25.55 19.27 17.03
CA ILE A 133 26.61 19.68 16.09
C ILE A 133 27.06 21.12 16.37
N ALA A 134 26.11 22.05 16.54
CA ALA A 134 26.43 23.45 16.83
C ALA A 134 27.20 23.63 18.14
N LYS A 135 26.83 22.90 19.21
CA LYS A 135 27.55 22.93 20.50
C LYS A 135 28.96 22.38 20.39
N SER A 136 29.14 21.27 19.67
CA SER A 136 30.46 20.69 19.44
C SER A 136 31.35 21.62 18.62
N GLN A 137 30.81 22.26 17.57
CA GLN A 137 31.55 23.22 16.77
C GLN A 137 32.03 24.42 17.61
N ALA A 138 31.15 25.00 18.42
CA ALA A 138 31.52 26.11 19.31
C ALA A 138 32.63 25.73 20.31
N THR A 139 32.65 24.46 20.75
CA THR A 139 33.70 23.94 21.64
C THR A 139 35.02 23.79 20.92
N ILE A 140 35.01 23.29 19.67
CA ILE A 140 36.21 23.18 18.82
C ILE A 140 36.80 24.56 18.57
N ASP A 141 35.97 25.52 18.13
CA ASP A 141 36.42 26.87 17.81
C ASP A 141 37.07 27.56 19.03
N GLY A 142 36.52 27.35 20.24
CA GLY A 142 37.11 27.86 21.48
C GLY A 142 38.37 27.11 21.91
N ALA A 143 38.46 25.80 21.67
CA ALA A 143 39.64 25.01 21.99
C ALA A 143 40.83 25.39 21.11
N ASP A 144 40.62 25.64 19.81
CA ASP A 144 41.68 26.05 18.88
C ASP A 144 42.32 27.39 19.30
N GLN A 145 41.51 28.35 19.77
CA GLN A 145 42.02 29.62 20.30
C GLN A 145 42.88 29.42 21.56
N ASN A 146 42.44 28.56 22.48
CA ASN A 146 43.19 28.27 23.70
C ASN A 146 44.49 27.52 23.39
N ILE A 147 44.45 26.56 22.46
CA ILE A 147 45.63 25.81 22.02
C ILE A 147 46.66 26.78 21.42
N GLN A 148 46.24 27.67 20.51
CA GLN A 148 47.16 28.63 19.90
C GLN A 148 47.78 29.56 20.95
N ALA A 149 46.99 30.05 21.91
CA ALA A 149 47.48 30.90 22.98
C ALA A 149 48.52 30.20 23.87
N GLU A 150 48.33 28.92 24.18
CA GLU A 150 49.31 28.13 24.94
C GLU A 150 50.56 27.81 24.11
N VAL A 151 50.43 27.53 22.81
CA VAL A 151 51.57 27.38 21.90
C VAL A 151 52.42 28.65 21.88
N ASP A 152 51.81 29.82 21.71
CA ASP A 152 52.51 31.11 21.67
C ASP A 152 53.25 31.40 22.99
N LYS A 153 52.67 31.04 24.14
CA LYS A 153 53.33 31.17 25.45
C LYS A 153 54.55 30.27 25.57
N ILE A 154 54.44 29.02 25.12
CA ILE A 154 55.55 28.05 25.14
C ILE A 154 56.68 28.54 24.24
N GLU A 155 56.37 28.98 23.02
CA GLU A 155 57.37 29.50 22.09
C GLU A 155 58.06 30.75 22.64
N ASN A 156 57.32 31.70 23.22
CA ASN A 156 57.91 32.87 23.85
C ASN A 156 58.81 32.52 25.04
N THR A 157 58.39 31.57 25.87
CA THR A 157 59.20 31.09 27.00
C THR A 157 60.50 30.47 26.52
N LYS A 158 60.44 29.62 25.47
CA LYS A 158 61.60 29.03 24.83
C LYS A 158 62.55 30.10 24.28
N HIS A 159 62.02 31.04 23.50
CA HIS A 159 62.81 32.12 22.90
C HIS A 159 63.52 32.97 23.96
N ASN A 160 62.81 33.35 25.02
CA ASN A 160 63.38 34.13 26.12
C ASN A 160 64.48 33.38 26.86
N PHE A 161 64.30 32.07 27.07
CA PHE A 161 65.32 31.22 27.68
C PHE A 161 66.57 31.14 26.80
N GLU A 162 66.42 30.84 25.51
CA GLU A 162 67.55 30.74 24.56
C GLU A 162 68.33 32.05 24.48
N LYS A 163 67.63 33.19 24.40
CA LYS A 163 68.25 34.52 24.41
C LYS A 163 69.02 34.80 25.70
N THR A 164 68.44 34.46 26.84
CA THR A 164 69.10 34.65 28.15
C THR A 164 70.35 33.76 28.25
N HIS A 165 70.24 32.50 27.83
CA HIS A 165 71.36 31.57 27.80
C HIS A 165 72.50 32.05 26.91
N GLN A 166 72.20 32.51 25.68
CA GLN A 166 73.20 33.08 24.78
C GLN A 166 73.86 34.34 25.35
N SER A 167 73.09 35.21 26.01
CA SER A 167 73.64 36.40 26.66
C SER A 167 74.62 36.04 27.77
N ILE A 168 74.30 35.04 28.60
CA ILE A 168 75.19 34.57 29.67
C ILE A 168 76.46 33.95 29.08
N LEU A 169 76.34 33.12 28.04
CA LEU A 169 77.51 32.54 27.35
C LEU A 169 78.41 33.63 26.78
N ALA A 170 77.85 34.61 26.07
CA ALA A 170 78.63 35.72 25.50
C ALA A 170 79.36 36.53 26.59
N GLN A 171 78.72 36.75 27.74
CA GLN A 171 79.32 37.41 28.90
C GLN A 171 80.52 36.60 29.43
N ILE A 172 80.34 35.28 29.62
CA ILE A 172 81.40 34.38 30.07
C ILE A 172 82.57 34.36 29.09
N ASP A 173 82.29 34.27 27.79
CA ASP A 173 83.32 34.27 26.74
C ASP A 173 84.11 35.58 26.73
N GLN A 174 83.42 36.72 26.89
CA GLN A 174 84.05 38.03 27.00
C GLN A 174 84.91 38.15 28.26
N ASP A 175 84.44 37.65 29.40
CA ASP A 175 85.19 37.64 30.65
C ASP A 175 86.44 36.76 30.55
N LEU A 176 86.32 35.58 29.94
CA LEU A 176 87.46 34.69 29.66
C LEU A 176 88.50 35.35 28.76
N ALA A 177 88.07 36.04 27.71
CA ALA A 177 88.97 36.79 26.83
C ALA A 177 89.69 37.92 27.56
N ASN A 178 88.99 38.63 28.45
CA ASN A 178 89.59 39.67 29.29
C ASN A 178 90.61 39.09 30.28
N VAL A 179 90.30 37.97 30.93
CA VAL A 179 91.23 37.26 31.83
C VAL A 179 92.51 36.89 31.09
N GLN A 180 92.41 36.30 29.90
CA GLN A 180 93.58 35.94 29.09
C GLN A 180 94.42 37.15 28.63
N ARG A 181 93.81 38.34 28.55
CA ARG A 181 94.45 39.55 28.05
C ARG A 181 95.12 40.39 29.15
N TYR A 182 94.53 40.43 30.33
CA TYR A 182 94.91 41.37 31.39
C TYR A 182 95.55 40.71 32.61
N ILE A 183 95.40 39.39 32.78
CA ILE A 183 96.03 38.59 33.83
C ILE A 183 97.13 37.75 33.20
#